data_AF-A0A2N3HYI8-F1
#
_entry.id   AF-A0A2N3HYI8-F1
#
_cell.length_a   1.000
_cell.length_b   1.000
_cell.length_c   1.000
_cell.angle_alpha   90.00
_cell.angle_beta   90.00
_cell.angle_gamma   90.00
#
_symmetry.space_group_name_H-M   'P 1'
#
loop_
_entity.id
_entity.type
_entity.pdbx_description
1 polymer ?
#
loop_
_entity_poly.entity_id
_entity_poly.type
_entity_poly.pdbx_seq_one_letter_code
_entity_poly.pdbx_strand_id
1 'polypeptide(L)'
;MNDYQKAIDSGNVSNYLLGRGEYFILNRDYGDHDISSVYMDLLNFGLENGEQQLYEQLDHDLKQTMLEELSIKEFTNLLGIIMFYHIYRIEEGRFQTNWNISLDLKKAISNKIIDLKNVGDISNINRILVLLEKRFDFILLD
;
A
#
# COMPACT_ATOMS: atom_id res chain seq x y z
N MET A 1 -7.84 -10.80 -16.43
CA MET A 1 -6.99 -11.18 -15.29
C MET A 1 -6.52 -9.90 -14.65
N ASN A 2 -6.75 -9.76 -13.35
CA ASN A 2 -6.34 -8.62 -12.53
C ASN A 2 -4.80 -8.47 -12.55
N ASP A 3 -4.27 -7.25 -12.66
CA ASP A 3 -2.81 -7.04 -12.76
C ASP A 3 -2.07 -7.38 -11.47
N TYR A 4 -2.74 -7.27 -10.31
CA TYR A 4 -2.21 -7.78 -9.04
C TYR A 4 -2.04 -9.30 -9.06
N GLN A 5 -3.05 -10.04 -9.53
CA GLN A 5 -2.94 -11.51 -9.66
C GLN A 5 -1.83 -11.88 -10.66
N LYS A 6 -1.75 -11.18 -11.79
CA LYS A 6 -0.66 -11.35 -12.77
C LYS A 6 0.71 -11.12 -12.13
N ALA A 7 0.84 -10.11 -11.28
CA ALA A 7 2.08 -9.80 -10.57
C ALA A 7 2.44 -10.87 -9.54
N ILE A 8 1.46 -11.42 -8.81
CA ILE A 8 1.66 -12.56 -7.91
C ILE A 8 2.19 -13.77 -8.70
N ASP A 9 1.51 -14.14 -9.79
CA ASP A 9 1.84 -15.33 -10.59
C ASP A 9 3.23 -15.25 -11.23
N SER A 10 3.70 -14.03 -11.53
CA SER A 10 5.01 -13.79 -12.14
C SER A 10 6.11 -13.43 -11.14
N GLY A 11 5.79 -13.31 -9.85
CA GLY A 11 6.76 -12.91 -8.81
C GLY A 11 7.20 -11.45 -8.89
N ASN A 12 6.39 -10.56 -9.47
CA ASN A 12 6.70 -9.15 -9.71
C ASN A 12 5.80 -8.19 -8.92
N VAL A 13 5.29 -8.62 -7.77
CA VAL A 13 4.35 -7.82 -6.96
C VAL A 13 4.93 -6.46 -6.56
N SER A 14 6.22 -6.38 -6.22
CA SER A 14 6.85 -5.10 -5.88
C SER A 14 6.84 -4.14 -7.06
N ASN A 15 7.17 -4.61 -8.27
CA ASN A 15 7.07 -3.79 -9.48
C ASN A 15 5.64 -3.32 -9.73
N TYR A 16 4.65 -4.16 -9.46
CA TYR A 16 3.25 -3.76 -9.54
C TYR A 16 2.87 -2.67 -8.53
N LEU A 17 3.11 -2.90 -7.23
CA LEU A 17 2.76 -1.94 -6.17
C LEU A 17 3.47 -0.59 -6.32
N LEU A 18 4.67 -0.60 -6.90
CA LEU A 18 5.50 0.59 -7.13
C LEU A 18 5.21 1.26 -8.48
N GLY A 19 4.44 0.64 -9.36
CA GLY A 19 4.20 1.12 -10.72
C GLY A 19 5.47 1.16 -11.57
N ARG A 20 6.33 0.14 -11.45
CA ARG A 20 7.57 0.02 -12.23
C ARG A 20 7.32 -0.81 -13.49
N GLY A 21 8.04 -0.47 -14.56
CA GLY A 21 8.01 -1.23 -15.81
C GLY A 21 6.63 -1.29 -16.43
N GLU A 22 6.16 -2.49 -16.77
CA GLU A 22 4.88 -2.72 -17.42
C GLU A 22 3.66 -2.38 -16.55
N TYR A 23 3.84 -2.27 -15.23
CA TYR A 23 2.77 -1.99 -14.27
C TYR A 23 2.56 -0.50 -14.01
N PHE A 24 3.30 0.39 -14.68
CA PHE A 24 3.07 1.82 -14.53
C PHE A 24 1.72 2.25 -15.16
N ILE A 25 0.76 2.55 -14.30
CA ILE A 25 -0.51 3.18 -14.68
C ILE A 25 -0.41 4.69 -14.44
N LEU A 26 -0.52 5.51 -15.48
CA LEU A 26 -0.43 6.97 -15.35
C LEU A 26 -1.69 7.56 -14.73
N ASN A 27 -1.54 8.15 -13.55
CA ASN A 27 -2.52 9.06 -12.98
C ASN A 27 -2.48 10.40 -13.73
N ARG A 28 -3.57 10.77 -14.41
CA ARG A 28 -3.63 12.00 -15.22
C ARG A 28 -3.59 13.27 -14.39
N ASP A 29 -4.06 13.22 -13.15
CA ASP A 29 -4.20 14.39 -12.28
C ASP A 29 -2.89 14.69 -11.54
N TYR A 30 -2.12 13.65 -11.20
CA TYR A 30 -0.91 13.77 -10.37
C TYR A 30 0.38 13.36 -11.09
N GLY A 31 0.31 12.81 -12.30
CA GLY A 31 1.48 12.41 -13.09
C GLY A 31 2.31 11.29 -12.45
N ASP A 32 1.68 10.48 -11.61
CA ASP A 32 2.29 9.39 -10.87
C ASP A 32 1.60 8.05 -11.14
N HIS A 33 2.01 7.01 -10.40
CA HIS A 33 1.36 5.73 -10.49
C HIS A 33 -0.04 5.81 -9.88
N ASP A 34 -1.06 5.44 -10.64
CA ASP A 34 -2.45 5.55 -10.23
C ASP A 34 -2.83 4.54 -9.13
N ILE A 35 -2.69 4.99 -7.89
CA ILE A 35 -3.03 4.23 -6.68
C ILE A 35 -4.51 3.88 -6.61
N SER A 36 -5.39 4.64 -7.27
CA SER A 36 -6.82 4.28 -7.32
C SER A 36 -7.05 3.03 -8.17
N SER A 37 -6.37 2.91 -9.31
CA SER A 37 -6.39 1.70 -10.14
C SER A 37 -5.78 0.51 -9.40
N VAL A 38 -4.65 0.69 -8.71
CA VAL A 38 -4.05 -0.35 -7.87
C VAL A 38 -5.03 -0.85 -6.82
N TYR A 39 -5.73 0.07 -6.15
CA TYR A 39 -6.73 -0.27 -5.14
C TYR A 39 -7.91 -1.06 -5.74
N MET A 40 -8.39 -0.70 -6.93
CA MET A 40 -9.48 -1.42 -7.59
C MET A 40 -9.10 -2.87 -7.90
N ASP A 41 -7.86 -3.11 -8.28
CA ASP A 41 -7.34 -4.45 -8.49
C ASP A 41 -7.21 -5.22 -7.16
N LEU A 42 -6.70 -4.60 -6.09
CA LEU A 42 -6.69 -5.23 -4.76
C LEU A 42 -8.12 -5.59 -4.29
N LEU A 43 -9.09 -4.71 -4.56
CA LEU A 43 -10.50 -4.95 -4.28
C LEU A 43 -11.03 -6.18 -5.04
N ASN A 44 -10.81 -6.23 -6.35
CA ASN A 44 -11.24 -7.36 -7.18
C ASN A 44 -10.62 -8.68 -6.69
N PHE A 45 -9.33 -8.66 -6.34
CA PHE A 45 -8.66 -9.83 -5.78
C PHE A 45 -9.33 -10.30 -4.48
N GLY A 46 -9.66 -9.38 -3.57
CA GLY A 46 -10.33 -9.69 -2.31
C GLY A 46 -11.77 -10.19 -2.50
N LEU A 47 -12.50 -9.68 -3.49
CA LEU A 47 -13.85 -10.16 -3.83
C LEU A 47 -13.83 -11.57 -4.43
N GLU A 48 -12.81 -11.91 -5.19
CA GLU A 48 -12.65 -13.22 -5.84
C GLU A 48 -12.11 -14.30 -4.89
N ASN A 49 -11.16 -13.94 -4.02
CA ASN A 49 -10.42 -14.89 -3.19
C ASN A 49 -10.78 -14.82 -1.70
N GLY A 50 -11.49 -13.78 -1.27
CA GLY A 50 -11.82 -13.50 0.13
C GLY A 50 -10.91 -12.44 0.76
N GLU A 51 -11.52 -11.60 1.60
CA GLU A 51 -10.84 -10.47 2.26
C GLU A 51 -9.64 -10.90 3.11
N GLN A 52 -9.76 -12.01 3.84
CA GLN A 52 -8.68 -12.51 4.68
C GLN A 52 -7.45 -12.89 3.84
N GLN A 53 -7.66 -13.53 2.69
CA GLN A 53 -6.57 -13.90 1.78
C GLN A 53 -5.91 -12.66 1.17
N LEU A 54 -6.69 -11.64 0.79
CA LEU A 54 -6.15 -10.35 0.37
C LEU A 54 -5.24 -9.75 1.45
N TYR A 55 -5.68 -9.74 2.71
CA TYR A 55 -4.93 -9.12 3.80
C TYR A 55 -3.63 -9.83 4.12
N GLU A 56 -3.64 -11.16 4.13
CA GLU A 56 -2.43 -11.97 4.35
C GLU A 56 -1.43 -11.77 3.20
N GLN A 57 -1.91 -11.79 1.96
CA GLN A 57 -1.09 -11.57 0.77
C GLN A 57 -0.52 -10.16 0.73
N LEU A 58 -1.35 -9.13 0.95
CA LEU A 58 -0.92 -7.73 0.92
C LEU A 58 0.05 -7.41 2.07
N ASP A 59 -0.15 -7.99 3.26
CA ASP A 59 0.80 -7.84 4.37
C ASP A 59 2.17 -8.45 4.00
N HIS A 60 2.18 -9.66 3.41
CA HIS A 60 3.39 -10.28 2.90
C HIS A 60 4.07 -9.42 1.84
N ASP A 61 3.35 -8.96 0.83
CA ASP A 61 3.90 -8.29 -0.34
C ASP A 61 4.42 -6.89 -0.02
N LEU A 62 3.72 -6.15 0.85
CA LEU A 62 4.23 -4.89 1.37
C LEU A 62 5.51 -5.11 2.16
N LYS A 63 5.61 -6.13 3.03
CA LYS A 63 6.86 -6.42 3.75
C LYS A 63 8.02 -6.71 2.81
N GLN A 64 7.82 -7.51 1.76
CA GLN A 64 8.86 -7.78 0.77
C GLN A 64 9.26 -6.50 0.02
N THR A 65 8.29 -5.69 -0.40
CA THR A 65 8.53 -4.43 -1.10
C THR A 65 9.32 -3.43 -0.23
N MET A 66 9.09 -3.41 1.09
CA MET A 66 9.86 -2.57 2.02
C MET A 66 11.35 -2.95 2.12
N LEU A 67 11.77 -4.13 1.67
CA LEU A 67 13.18 -4.53 1.65
C LEU A 67 13.96 -3.85 0.52
N GLU A 68 13.26 -3.31 -0.49
CA GLU A 68 13.90 -2.67 -1.63
C GLU A 68 14.36 -1.24 -1.32
N GLU A 69 15.23 -0.71 -2.18
CA GLU A 69 15.46 0.73 -2.26
C GLU A 69 14.23 1.41 -2.84
N LEU A 70 13.64 2.29 -2.03
CA LEU A 70 12.43 3.03 -2.38
C LEU A 70 12.77 4.52 -2.42
N SER A 71 12.29 5.21 -3.45
CA SER A 71 12.20 6.66 -3.41
C SER A 71 11.11 7.11 -2.42
N ILE A 72 11.20 8.36 -1.97
CA ILE A 72 10.16 8.99 -1.13
C ILE A 72 8.78 8.90 -1.81
N LYS A 73 8.72 9.06 -3.13
CA LYS A 73 7.49 8.98 -3.91
C LYS A 73 6.90 7.57 -3.91
N GLU A 74 7.72 6.56 -4.19
CA GLU A 74 7.31 5.14 -4.14
C GLU A 74 6.79 4.75 -2.77
N PHE A 75 7.49 5.14 -1.70
CA PHE A 75 7.03 4.85 -0.34
C PHE A 75 5.73 5.59 0.00
N THR A 76 5.58 6.84 -0.46
CA THR A 76 4.33 7.61 -0.33
C THR A 76 3.17 6.90 -1.01
N ASN A 77 3.39 6.33 -2.19
CA ASN A 77 2.40 5.56 -2.94
C ASN A 77 1.95 4.31 -2.19
N LEU A 78 2.88 3.57 -1.57
CA LEU A 78 2.56 2.41 -0.74
C LEU A 78 1.69 2.79 0.48
N LEU A 79 2.01 3.91 1.14
CA LEU A 79 1.14 4.44 2.22
C LEU A 79 -0.23 4.87 1.69
N GLY A 80 -0.28 5.37 0.44
CA GLY A 80 -1.52 5.65 -0.28
C GLY A 80 -2.40 4.41 -0.39
N ILE A 81 -1.85 3.26 -0.77
CA ILE A 81 -2.60 1.99 -0.85
C ILE A 81 -3.26 1.64 0.49
N ILE A 82 -2.50 1.75 1.59
CA ILE A 82 -3.01 1.50 2.95
C ILE A 82 -4.14 2.48 3.29
N MET A 83 -3.97 3.77 2.96
CA MET A 83 -4.98 4.79 3.20
C MET A 83 -6.26 4.54 2.38
N PHE A 84 -6.13 4.16 1.11
CA PHE A 84 -7.25 3.84 0.24
C PHE A 84 -8.05 2.65 0.79
N TYR A 85 -7.38 1.60 1.27
CA TYR A 85 -8.07 0.51 1.97
C TYR A 85 -8.98 1.01 3.09
N HIS A 86 -8.47 1.88 3.97
CA HIS A 86 -9.24 2.35 5.11
C HIS A 86 -10.41 3.27 4.73
N ILE A 87 -10.21 4.16 3.75
CA ILE A 87 -11.28 5.03 3.22
C ILE A 87 -12.43 4.18 2.69
N TYR A 88 -12.14 3.28 1.74
CA TYR A 88 -13.18 2.56 1.00
C TYR A 88 -13.84 1.44 1.81
N ARG A 89 -13.12 0.86 2.78
CA ARG A 89 -13.73 -0.06 3.74
C ARG A 89 -14.80 0.64 4.58
N ILE A 90 -14.46 1.78 5.19
CA ILE A 90 -15.32 2.45 6.18
C ILE A 90 -16.44 3.23 5.49
N GLU A 91 -16.12 3.94 4.42
CA GLU A 91 -17.06 4.88 3.79
C GLU A 91 -17.95 4.22 2.75
N GLU A 92 -17.47 3.18 2.07
CA GLU A 92 -18.20 2.51 1.00
C GLU A 92 -18.70 1.11 1.38
N GLY A 93 -18.35 0.59 2.57
CA GLY A 93 -18.81 -0.71 3.06
C GLY A 93 -18.39 -1.91 2.21
N ARG A 94 -17.35 -1.74 1.37
CA ARG A 94 -16.92 -2.75 0.39
C ARG A 94 -16.22 -3.96 1.01
N PHE A 95 -15.63 -3.77 2.19
CA PHE A 95 -15.03 -4.83 2.98
C PHE A 95 -15.62 -4.85 4.38
N GLN A 96 -15.93 -6.04 4.87
CA GLN A 96 -16.60 -6.25 6.16
C GLN A 96 -15.59 -6.58 7.28
N THR A 97 -14.41 -7.07 6.93
CA THR A 97 -13.37 -7.52 7.85
C THR A 97 -12.36 -6.40 8.11
N ASN A 98 -11.82 -6.36 9.34
CA ASN A 98 -10.69 -5.50 9.68
C ASN A 98 -9.38 -6.17 9.21
N TRP A 99 -8.66 -5.53 8.30
CA TRP A 99 -7.24 -5.78 8.08
C TRP A 99 -6.44 -5.41 9.34
N ASN A 100 -5.98 -6.43 10.04
CA ASN A 100 -5.07 -6.30 11.16
C ASN A 100 -3.63 -6.30 10.62
N ILE A 101 -3.10 -5.12 10.31
CA ILE A 101 -1.72 -4.96 9.84
C ILE A 101 -0.75 -5.55 10.86
N SER A 102 0.14 -6.44 10.41
CA SER A 102 1.06 -7.17 11.29
C SER A 102 2.09 -6.24 11.96
N LEU A 103 2.56 -6.64 13.14
CA LEU A 103 3.65 -5.94 13.84
C LEU A 103 4.93 -5.86 12.99
N ASP A 104 5.19 -6.88 12.17
CA ASP A 104 6.37 -6.90 11.31
C ASP A 104 6.25 -5.91 10.15
N LEU A 105 5.06 -5.76 9.57
CA LEU A 105 4.81 -4.73 8.57
C LEU A 105 4.93 -3.32 9.17
N LYS A 106 4.38 -3.09 10.37
CA LYS A 106 4.56 -1.81 11.08
C LYS A 106 6.03 -1.46 11.32
N LYS A 107 6.84 -2.44 11.74
CA LYS A 107 8.29 -2.29 11.91
C LYS A 107 8.99 -1.99 10.58
N ALA A 108 8.64 -2.70 9.51
CA ALA A 108 9.21 -2.48 8.18
C ALA A 108 8.94 -1.05 7.68
N ILE A 109 7.69 -0.57 7.81
CA ILE A 109 7.29 0.80 7.48
C ILE A 109 8.09 1.81 8.32
N SER A 110 8.20 1.58 9.63
CA SER A 110 8.91 2.46 10.56
C SER A 110 10.41 2.58 10.22
N ASN A 111 11.06 1.45 9.94
CA ASN A 111 12.46 1.43 9.52
C ASN A 111 12.64 2.20 8.21
N LYS A 112 11.76 1.98 7.22
CA LYS A 112 11.83 2.69 5.94
C LYS A 112 11.65 4.20 6.10
N ILE A 113 10.79 4.66 7.01
CA ILE A 113 10.64 6.09 7.33
C ILE A 113 11.95 6.66 7.87
N ILE A 114 12.63 5.93 8.78
CA ILE A 114 13.92 6.36 9.34
C ILE A 114 14.97 6.49 8.23
N ASP A 115 15.04 5.51 7.32
CA ASP A 115 15.96 5.54 6.18
C ASP A 115 15.69 6.77 5.30
N LEU A 116 14.42 7.01 4.94
CA LEU A 116 14.03 8.10 4.05
C LEU A 116 14.18 9.49 4.66
N LYS A 117 14.09 9.63 5.99
CA LYS A 117 14.39 10.90 6.69
C LYS A 117 15.80 11.39 6.42
N ASN A 118 16.74 10.48 6.19
CA ASN A 118 18.13 10.82 5.87
C ASN A 118 18.35 11.14 4.38
N VAL A 119 17.35 10.87 3.53
CA VAL A 119 17.43 11.03 2.08
C VAL A 119 16.79 12.35 1.60
N GLY A 120 15.71 12.80 2.22
CA GLY A 120 15.03 14.03 1.78
C GLY A 120 13.80 14.43 2.58
N ASP A 121 12.97 15.29 2.00
CA ASP A 121 11.75 15.81 2.64
C ASP A 121 10.65 14.75 2.71
N ILE A 122 10.30 14.35 3.93
CA ILE A 122 9.26 13.37 4.24
C ILE A 122 7.95 14.02 4.74
N SER A 123 7.74 15.31 4.53
CA SER A 123 6.57 16.04 5.05
C SER A 123 5.24 15.43 4.59
N ASN A 124 5.17 14.96 3.34
CA ASN A 124 3.96 14.31 2.84
C ASN A 124 3.71 12.94 3.48
N ILE A 125 4.79 12.17 3.73
CA ILE A 125 4.71 10.91 4.49
C ILE A 125 4.13 11.21 5.88
N ASN A 126 4.70 12.15 6.62
CA ASN A 126 4.21 12.53 7.95
C ASN A 126 2.72 12.92 7.94
N ARG A 127 2.27 13.65 6.91
CA ARG A 127 0.86 14.03 6.75
C ARG A 127 -0.04 12.79 6.60
N ILE A 128 0.37 11.82 5.78
CA ILE A 128 -0.39 10.57 5.59
C ILE A 128 -0.41 9.76 6.89
N LEU A 129 0.72 9.66 7.61
CA LEU A 129 0.78 8.95 8.88
C LEU A 129 -0.19 9.51 9.92
N VAL A 130 -0.22 10.83 10.07
CA VAL A 130 -1.17 11.50 10.98
C VAL A 130 -2.62 11.22 10.60
N LEU A 131 -2.94 11.14 9.30
CA LEU A 131 -4.27 10.77 8.83
C LEU A 131 -4.60 9.31 9.17
N LEU A 132 -3.65 8.39 8.96
CA LEU A 132 -3.83 6.98 9.29
C LEU A 132 -4.06 6.78 10.79
N GLU A 133 -3.24 7.41 11.64
CA GLU A 133 -3.36 7.37 13.10
C GLU A 133 -4.68 7.95 13.59
N LYS A 134 -5.05 9.16 13.15
CA LYS A 134 -6.22 9.86 13.66
C LYS A 134 -7.55 9.31 13.16
N ARG A 135 -7.59 8.89 11.88
CA ARG A 135 -8.86 8.52 11.23
C ARG A 135 -9.15 7.03 11.33
N PHE A 136 -8.11 6.20 11.47
CA PHE A 136 -8.25 4.75 11.33
C PHE A 136 -7.69 3.96 12.51
N ASP A 137 -7.37 4.64 13.62
CA ASP A 137 -6.79 4.05 14.84
C ASP A 137 -5.53 3.21 14.54
N PHE A 138 -4.81 3.61 13.48
CA PHE A 138 -3.62 2.92 13.02
C PHE A 138 -2.38 3.51 13.72
N ILE A 139 -2.01 2.94 14.85
CA ILE A 139 -0.78 3.31 15.56
C ILE A 139 0.39 2.57 14.93
N LEU A 140 1.32 3.33 14.34
CA LEU A 140 2.50 2.81 13.63
C LEU A 140 3.66 2.50 14.58
N LEU A 141 3.75 3.27 15.67
CA LEU A 141 4.75 3.16 16.72
C LEU A 141 4.05 3.35 18.07
N ASP A 142 4.19 2.39 18.97
CA ASP A 142 3.84 2.52 20.39
C ASP A 142 4.86 3.41 21.14
#